data_AF-A0A1Q3QXG0-F1
#
_entry.id   AF-A0A1Q3QXG0-F1
#
_cell.length_a   1.000
_cell.length_b   1.000
_cell.length_c   1.000
_cell.angle_alpha   90.00
_cell.angle_beta   90.00
_cell.angle_gamma   90.00
#
_symmetry.space_group_name_H-M   'P 1'
#
loop_
_entity.id
_entity.type
_entity.pdbx_description
1 polymer ?
#
loop_
_entity_poly.entity_id
_entity_poly.type
_entity_poly.pdbx_seq_one_letter_code
_entity_poly.pdbx_strand_id
1 'polypeptide(L)' 'MYKVHRENEKVQVIDWRDQVVYSAAKDSRIVYESAKGQSEVFTVGDMNDEDLLAALSKAVKLDL' A
#
# COMPACT_ATOMS: atom_id res chain seq x y z
N MET A 1 -6.88 2.62 -13.15
CA MET A 1 -5.92 3.64 -12.67
C MET A 1 -6.17 3.81 -11.18
N TYR A 2 -5.13 3.72 -10.36
CA TYR A 2 -5.23 3.96 -8.92
C TYR A 2 -4.70 5.35 -8.59
N LYS A 3 -5.32 6.02 -7.62
CA LYS A 3 -4.84 7.29 -7.05
C LYS A 3 -4.45 7.03 -5.59
N VAL A 4 -3.31 7.55 -5.17
CA VAL A 4 -2.91 7.53 -3.76
C VAL A 4 -3.28 8.87 -3.14
N HIS A 5 -4.11 8.84 -2.10
CA HIS A 5 -4.47 10.02 -1.30
C HIS A 5 -3.79 9.93 0.05
N ARG A 6 -3.03 10.97 0.42
CA ARG A 6 -2.27 11.04 1.68
C ARG A 6 -2.76 12.24 2.47
N GLU A 7 -3.46 12.00 3.57
CA GLU A 7 -4.02 13.07 4.40
C GLU A 7 -3.88 12.74 5.89
N ASN A 8 -3.40 13.72 6.67
CA ASN A 8 -3.12 13.58 8.10
C ASN A 8 -2.27 12.33 8.39
N GLU A 9 -2.81 11.41 9.19
CA GLU A 9 -2.16 10.14 9.58
C GLU A 9 -2.60 8.95 8.72
N LYS A 10 -3.17 9.19 7.54
CA LYS A 10 -3.82 8.15 6.73
C LYS A 10 -3.32 8.15 5.29
N VAL A 11 -3.23 6.94 4.73
CA VAL A 11 -2.96 6.70 3.30
C VAL A 11 -4.11 5.86 2.74
N GLN A 12 -4.66 6.29 1.61
CA GLN A 12 -5.74 5.61 0.91
C GLN A 12 -5.38 5.38 -0.55
N VAL A 13 -5.75 4.22 -1.08
CA VAL A 13 -5.69 3.96 -2.52
C VAL A 13 -7.12 3.92 -3.04
N ILE A 14 -7.36 4.72 -4.08
CA ILE A 14 -8.68 4.93 -4.68
C ILE A 14 -8.65 4.39 -6.11
N ASP A 15 -9.66 3.62 -6.49
CA ASP A 15 -9.79 3.06 -7.83
C ASP A 15 -10.42 4.04 -8.84
N TRP A 16 -10.68 3.56 -10.06
CA TRP A 16 -11.25 4.36 -11.14
C TRP A 16 -12.74 4.71 -10.94
N ARG A 17 -13.42 4.10 -9.97
CA ARG A 17 -14.80 4.41 -9.57
C ARG A 17 -14.85 5.36 -8.38
N ASP A 18 -13.72 5.97 -8.03
CA ASP A 18 -13.52 6.78 -6.83
C ASP A 18 -13.84 6.00 -5.53
N GLN A 19 -13.61 4.67 -5.52
CA GLN A 19 -13.79 3.82 -4.34
C GLN A 19 -12.45 3.57 -3.63
N VAL A 20 -12.45 3.67 -2.29
CA VAL A 20 -11.30 3.33 -1.47
C VAL A 20 -11.14 1.81 -1.44
N VAL A 21 -10.06 1.30 -2.03
CA VAL A 21 -9.73 -0.14 -2.08
C VAL A 21 -8.65 -0.55 -1.09
N TYR A 22 -7.90 0.43 -0.56
CA TYR A 22 -6.94 0.24 0.51
C TYR A 22 -6.93 1.49 1.40
N SER A 23 -6.75 1.28 2.70
CA SER A 23 -6.70 2.34 3.69
C SER A 23 -5.90 1.88 4.89
N ALA A 24 -4.85 2.61 5.23
CA ALA A 24 -4.02 2.32 6.40
C ALA A 24 -3.55 3.62 7.07
N ALA A 25 -3.11 3.51 8.33
CA ALA A 25 -2.42 4.60 8.99
C ALA A 25 -1.02 4.78 8.39
N LYS A 26 -0.45 5.99 8.44
CA LYS A 26 0.87 6.28 7.88
C LYS A 26 1.97 5.45 8.53
N ASP A 27 1.84 5.10 9.81
CA ASP A 27 2.77 4.26 10.57
C ASP A 27 2.53 2.75 10.40
N SER A 28 1.49 2.37 9.66
CA SER A 28 1.22 0.97 9.34
C SER A 28 2.37 0.37 8.54
N ARG A 29 2.59 -0.94 8.69
CA ARG A 29 3.65 -1.66 8.00
C ARG A 29 3.08 -2.58 6.93
N ILE A 30 3.66 -2.57 5.75
CA ILE A 30 3.42 -3.56 4.71
C ILE A 30 4.62 -4.51 4.69
N VAL A 31 4.31 -5.80 4.73
CA VAL A 31 5.28 -6.87 4.46
C VAL A 31 4.96 -7.42 3.08
N TYR A 32 5.92 -7.39 2.16
CA TYR A 32 5.75 -7.99 0.85
C TYR A 32 7.03 -8.70 0.40
N GLU A 33 6.89 -9.62 -0.53
CA GLU A 33 8.02 -10.35 -1.11
C GLU A 33 8.57 -9.58 -2.32
N SER A 34 9.85 -9.20 -2.25
CA SER A 34 10.52 -8.53 -3.34
C SER A 34 10.76 -9.49 -4.52
N ALA A 35 11.13 -8.95 -5.68
CA ALA A 35 11.37 -9.78 -6.88
C ALA A 35 12.50 -10.82 -6.70
N LYS A 36 13.31 -10.71 -5.64
CA LYS A 36 14.38 -11.64 -5.29
C LYS A 36 13.96 -12.70 -4.27
N GLY A 37 12.67 -12.78 -3.92
CA GLY A 37 12.15 -13.71 -2.93
C GLY A 37 12.47 -13.35 -1.48
N GLN A 38 12.80 -12.08 -1.22
CA GLN A 38 13.11 -11.59 0.12
C GLN A 38 11.89 -10.87 0.70
N SER A 39 11.54 -11.16 1.94
CA SER A 39 10.53 -10.40 2.67
C SER A 39 11.10 -9.03 3.04
N GLU A 40 10.43 -7.98 2.59
CA GLU A 40 10.76 -6.61 2.92
C GLU A 40 9.62 -5.98 3.71
N VAL A 41 9.97 -5.12 4.68
CA VAL A 41 9.00 -4.45 5.56
C VAL A 41 9.18 -2.95 5.40
N PHE A 42 8.09 -2.27 5.05
CA PHE A 42 8.09 -0.81 4.89
C PHE A 42 6.95 -0.16 5.66
N THR A 43 7.20 1.06 6.13
CA THR A 43 6.16 1.94 6.67
C THR A 43 5.38 2.56 5.52
N VAL A 44 4.06 2.45 5.51
CA VAL A 44 3.17 2.92 4.43
C VAL A 44 3.38 4.40 4.10
N GLY A 45 3.54 5.24 5.13
CA GLY A 45 3.74 6.68 4.99
C GLY A 45 5.05 7.07 4.30
N ASP A 46 6.08 6.24 4.41
CA ASP A 46 7.43 6.52 3.91
C ASP A 46 7.63 6.05 2.46
N MET A 47 6.77 5.13 1.97
CA MET A 47 6.81 4.66 0.59
C MET A 47 6.33 5.74 -0.36
N ASN A 48 6.97 5.87 -1.52
CA ASN A 48 6.39 6.64 -2.63
C ASN A 48 5.17 5.89 -3.21
N ASP A 49 4.41 6.57 -4.07
CA ASP A 49 3.15 6.02 -4.58
C ASP A 49 3.34 4.80 -5.48
N GLU A 50 4.42 4.77 -6.28
CA GLU A 50 4.72 3.65 -7.17
C GLU A 50 5.08 2.39 -6.38
N ASP A 51 5.97 2.51 -5.40
CA ASP A 51 6.40 1.41 -4.53
C ASP A 51 5.26 0.90 -3.67
N LEU A 52 4.40 1.80 -3.15
CA LEU A 52 3.22 1.42 -2.39
C LEU A 52 2.26 0.58 -3.25
N LEU A 53 1.98 1.02 -4.48
CA LEU A 53 1.10 0.27 -5.38
C LEU A 53 1.72 -1.06 -5.82
N ALA A 54 3.03 -1.08 -6.08
CA ALA A 54 3.76 -2.30 -6.41
C ALA A 54 3.73 -3.30 -5.25
N ALA A 55 3.98 -2.83 -4.03
CA ALA A 55 3.91 -3.66 -2.82
C ALA A 55 2.50 -4.18 -2.58
N LEU A 56 1.46 -3.34 -2.69
CA LEU A 56 0.07 -3.76 -2.54
C LEU A 56 -0.38 -4.74 -3.62
N SER A 57 0.15 -4.63 -4.84
CA SER A 57 -0.13 -5.60 -5.91
C SER A 57 0.48 -6.99 -5.65
N LYS A 58 1.53 -7.05 -4.83
CA LYS A 58 2.25 -8.27 -4.45
C LYS A 58 1.85 -8.80 -3.07
N ALA A 59 1.34 -7.92 -2.21
CA ALA A 59 0.86 -8.26 -0.88
C ALA A 59 -0.33 -9.19 -1.04
N VAL A 60 -0.09 -10.48 -0.76
CA VAL A 60 -1.14 -11.50 -0.77
C VAL A 60 -2.20 -11.08 0.24
N LYS A 61 -3.42 -10.91 -0.28
CA LYS A 61 -4.66 -10.63 0.46
C LYS A 61 -4.73 -11.54 1.70
N LEU A 62 -4.48 -11.00 2.88
CA LEU A 62 -4.81 -11.68 4.13
C LEU A 62 -6.31 -11.44 4.36
N ASP A 63 -7.14 -12.39 3.92
CA ASP A 63 -8.48 -12.53 4.46
C ASP A 63 -8.31 -12.93 5.94
N LEU A 64 -8.57 -11.98 6.84
CA LEU A 64 -8.74 -12.22 8.28
C LEU A 64 -10.22 -12.43 8.60
#